data_AF-A0A2M6GLX0-F1
#
_entry.id   AF-A0A2M6GLX0-F1
#
_cell.length_a   1.000
_cell.length_b   1.000
_cell.length_c   1.000
_cell.angle_alpha   90.00
_cell.angle_beta   90.00
_cell.angle_gamma   90.00
#
_symmetry.space_group_name_H-M   'P 1'
#
loop_
_entity.id
_entity.type
_entity.pdbx_description
1 polymer ?
#
loop_
_entity_poly.entity_id
_entity_poly.type
_entity_poly.pdbx_seq_one_letter_code
_entity_poly.pdbx_strand_id
1 'polypeptide(L)'
;MLLRLFAIVMTLTFLVFAGLQYNDPDPYIWIPIYLYLVLLSVLVLNRSVSKVVLFVSALAFLIGSVYMWPAHWEGVALKNGMKTVNIEEGRESLGLAMGCVTLLIYGLAVSSRREVIR
;
A
#
# COMPACT_ATOMS: atom_id res chain seq x y z
N MET A 1 3.90 16.01 -13.80
CA MET A 1 4.66 14.92 -14.45
C MET A 1 5.14 13.90 -13.43
N LEU A 2 5.91 14.31 -12.41
CA LEU A 2 6.45 13.42 -11.37
C LEU A 2 5.41 12.58 -10.62
N LEU A 3 4.32 13.18 -10.11
CA LEU A 3 3.26 12.45 -9.40
C LEU A 3 2.61 11.35 -10.26
N ARG A 4 2.45 11.60 -11.57
CA ARG A 4 1.87 10.62 -12.49
C ARG A 4 2.80 9.43 -12.69
N LEU A 5 4.10 9.70 -12.91
CA LEU A 5 5.11 8.66 -13.02
C LEU A 5 5.16 7.83 -11.73
N PHE A 6 5.22 8.49 -10.58
CA PHE A 6 5.21 7.81 -9.28
C PHE A 6 3.96 6.93 -9.12
N ALA A 7 2.77 7.45 -9.44
CA ALA A 7 1.53 6.68 -9.34
C ALA A 7 1.49 5.47 -10.29
N ILE A 8 2.02 5.59 -11.52
CA ILE A 8 2.13 4.45 -12.45
C ILE A 8 3.08 3.38 -11.88
N VAL A 9 4.26 3.79 -11.40
CA VAL A 9 5.23 2.85 -10.80
C VAL A 9 4.60 2.15 -9.60
N MET A 10 3.97 2.88 -8.69
CA MET A 10 3.32 2.29 -7.51
C MET A 10 2.15 1.37 -7.89
N THR A 11 1.38 1.72 -8.92
CA THR A 11 0.32 0.84 -9.46
C THR A 11 0.90 -0.51 -9.89
N LEU A 12 1.98 -0.50 -10.67
CA LEU A 12 2.64 -1.72 -11.12
C LEU A 12 3.25 -2.50 -9.95
N THR A 13 3.90 -1.81 -9.01
CA THR A 13 4.47 -2.43 -7.81
C THR A 13 3.40 -3.15 -6.99
N PHE A 14 2.25 -2.52 -6.71
CA PHE A 14 1.19 -3.15 -5.93
C PHE A 14 0.47 -4.27 -6.69
N LEU A 15 0.40 -4.21 -8.02
CA LEU A 15 -0.06 -5.35 -8.82
C LEU A 15 0.90 -6.55 -8.70
N VAL A 16 2.22 -6.31 -8.74
CA VAL A 16 3.20 -7.37 -8.49
C VAL A 16 3.05 -7.92 -7.08
N PHE A 17 2.85 -7.07 -6.07
CA PHE A 17 2.66 -7.52 -4.69
C PHE A 17 1.39 -8.38 -4.55
N ALA A 18 0.27 -7.96 -5.14
CA ALA A 18 -0.94 -8.76 -5.19
C ALA A 18 -0.70 -10.13 -5.87
N GLY A 19 0.06 -10.16 -6.97
CA GLY A 19 0.43 -11.40 -7.65
C GLY A 19 1.33 -12.31 -6.81
N LEU A 20 2.23 -11.76 -6.00
CA LEU A 20 3.10 -12.55 -5.12
C LEU A 20 2.33 -13.26 -4.00
N GLN A 21 1.21 -12.69 -3.54
CA GLN A 21 0.42 -13.25 -2.44
C GLN A 21 -0.30 -14.55 -2.76
N TYR A 22 -0.38 -14.97 -4.02
CA TYR A 22 -0.84 -16.33 -4.34
C TYR A 22 0.05 -17.44 -3.73
N ASN A 23 1.26 -17.10 -3.28
CA ASN A 23 2.18 -18.02 -2.61
C ASN A 23 2.09 -17.96 -1.07
N ASP A 24 1.11 -17.24 -0.54
CA ASP A 24 0.96 -16.94 0.89
C ASP A 24 -0.26 -17.73 1.43
N PRO A 25 -0.34 -18.01 2.75
CA PRO A 25 -1.41 -18.82 3.31
C PRO A 25 -2.78 -18.12 3.34
N ASP A 26 -2.80 -16.79 3.30
CA ASP A 26 -3.99 -15.92 3.44
C ASP A 26 -4.16 -14.92 2.27
N PRO A 27 -4.14 -15.39 1.00
CA PRO A 27 -4.18 -14.53 -0.19
C PRO A 27 -5.46 -13.69 -0.25
N TYR A 28 -6.56 -14.19 0.29
CA TYR A 28 -7.87 -13.54 0.28
C TYR A 28 -7.92 -12.25 1.10
N ILE A 29 -6.98 -12.04 2.01
CA ILE A 29 -6.86 -10.80 2.79
C ILE A 29 -5.93 -9.83 2.08
N TRP A 30 -4.74 -10.29 1.70
CA TRP A 30 -3.69 -9.42 1.19
C TRP A 30 -3.90 -8.97 -0.26
N ILE A 31 -4.45 -9.81 -1.12
CA ILE A 31 -4.73 -9.43 -2.51
C ILE A 31 -5.69 -8.23 -2.55
N PRO A 32 -6.85 -8.23 -1.86
CA PRO A 32 -7.71 -7.05 -1.78
C PRO A 32 -7.03 -5.80 -1.23
N ILE A 33 -6.17 -5.93 -0.22
CA ILE A 33 -5.42 -4.80 0.35
C ILE A 33 -4.52 -4.15 -0.70
N TYR A 34 -3.77 -4.94 -1.46
CA TYR A 34 -2.91 -4.42 -2.52
C TYR A 34 -3.71 -3.88 -3.71
N LEU A 35 -4.82 -4.54 -4.10
CA LEU A 35 -5.71 -4.04 -5.14
C LEU A 35 -6.39 -2.72 -4.76
N TYR A 36 -6.66 -2.50 -3.47
CA TYR A 36 -7.13 -1.21 -2.98
C TYR A 36 -6.09 -0.10 -3.20
N LEU A 37 -4.80 -0.35 -2.97
CA LEU A 37 -3.72 0.60 -3.28
C LEU A 37 -3.56 0.84 -4.79
N VAL A 38 -3.77 -0.19 -5.62
CA VAL A 38 -3.84 -0.07 -7.08
C VAL A 38 -4.96 0.88 -7.47
N LEU A 39 -6.17 0.67 -6.94
CA LEU A 39 -7.34 1.51 -7.21
C LEU A 39 -7.06 2.98 -6.85
N LEU A 40 -6.57 3.26 -5.65
CA LEU A 40 -6.26 4.63 -5.22
C LEU A 40 -5.16 5.26 -6.10
N SER A 41 -4.13 4.51 -6.48
CA SER A 41 -3.07 5.00 -7.37
C SER A 41 -3.62 5.39 -8.76
N VAL A 42 -4.54 4.60 -9.32
CA VAL A 42 -5.21 4.92 -10.58
C VAL A 42 -6.11 6.16 -10.44
N LEU A 43 -6.89 6.27 -9.36
CA LEU A 43 -7.76 7.43 -9.13
C LEU A 43 -6.95 8.75 -8.97
N VAL A 44 -5.73 8.68 -8.44
CA VAL A 44 -4.81 9.82 -8.35
C VAL A 44 -4.39 10.33 -9.74
N LEU A 45 -4.24 9.45 -10.74
CA LEU A 45 -3.89 9.86 -12.11
C LEU A 45 -4.94 10.81 -12.72
N ASN A 46 -6.21 10.57 -12.39
CA ASN A 46 -7.36 11.34 -12.84
C ASN A 46 -7.78 12.46 -11.86
N ARG A 47 -7.08 12.59 -10.72
CA ARG A 47 -7.42 13.53 -9.63
C ARG A 47 -8.86 13.37 -9.13
N SER A 48 -9.36 12.13 -9.11
CA SER A 48 -10.74 11.79 -8.76
C SER A 48 -10.87 11.21 -7.34
N VAL A 49 -9.87 11.41 -6.49
CA VAL A 49 -9.86 10.96 -5.10
C VAL A 49 -9.68 12.16 -4.16
N SER A 50 -10.43 12.17 -3.07
CA SER A 50 -10.34 13.22 -2.06
C SER A 50 -9.11 13.02 -1.17
N LYS A 51 -8.54 14.13 -0.67
CA LYS A 51 -7.44 14.07 0.31
C LYS A 51 -7.84 13.33 1.59
N VAL A 52 -9.10 13.47 2.00
CA VAL A 52 -9.62 12.80 3.21
C VAL A 52 -9.50 11.30 3.08
N VAL A 53 -9.93 10.73 1.95
CA VAL A 53 -9.77 9.28 1.68
C VAL A 53 -8.30 8.89 1.75
N LEU A 54 -7.41 9.63 1.08
CA LEU A 54 -5.97 9.32 1.08
C LEU A 54 -5.35 9.33 2.49
N PHE A 55 -5.66 10.33 3.32
CA PHE A 55 -5.10 10.43 4.67
C PHE A 55 -5.70 9.43 5.65
N VAL A 56 -7.01 9.16 5.57
CA VAL A 56 -7.65 8.12 6.38
C VAL A 56 -7.09 6.74 6.04
N SER A 57 -6.94 6.45 4.74
CA SER A 57 -6.33 5.20 4.29
C SER A 57 -4.86 5.12 4.70
N ALA A 58 -4.09 6.21 4.60
CA ALA A 58 -2.71 6.23 5.08
C ALA A 58 -2.62 5.89 6.58
N LEU A 59 -3.50 6.45 7.41
CA LEU A 59 -3.57 6.14 8.82
C LEU A 59 -3.94 4.68 9.09
N ALA A 60 -4.92 4.14 8.37
CA ALA A 60 -5.30 2.73 8.49
C ALA A 60 -4.13 1.80 8.12
N PHE A 61 -3.40 2.11 7.05
CA PHE A 61 -2.21 1.36 6.64
C PHE A 61 -1.05 1.50 7.64
N LEU A 62 -0.89 2.67 8.27
CA LEU A 62 0.09 2.86 9.35
C LEU A 62 -0.26 1.98 10.55
N ILE A 63 -1.51 1.99 10.99
CA ILE A 63 -1.98 1.16 12.11
C ILE A 63 -1.77 -0.32 11.79
N GLY A 64 -2.17 -0.76 10.59
CA GLY A 64 -1.97 -2.13 10.14
C GLY A 64 -0.49 -2.53 10.08
N SER A 65 0.38 -1.63 9.62
CA SER A 65 1.83 -1.87 9.58
C SER A 65 2.41 -2.09 10.97
N VAL A 66 2.01 -1.26 11.95
CA VAL A 66 2.44 -1.41 13.35
C VAL A 66 1.86 -2.68 13.97
N TYR A 67 0.60 -2.99 13.66
CA TYR A 67 -0.08 -4.18 14.18
C TYR A 67 0.55 -5.48 13.68
N MET A 68 0.93 -5.54 12.40
CA MET A 68 1.58 -6.69 11.78
C MET A 68 3.08 -6.77 12.03
N TRP A 69 3.64 -5.91 12.89
CA TRP A 69 5.07 -5.95 13.16
C TRP A 69 5.46 -7.28 13.82
N PRO A 70 6.47 -8.00 13.31
CA PRO A 70 6.78 -9.33 13.80
C PRO A 70 7.30 -9.31 15.23
N ALA A 71 7.00 -10.36 15.99
CA ALA A 71 7.49 -10.53 17.35
C ALA A 71 9.03 -10.52 17.42
N HIS A 72 9.68 -11.12 16.41
CA HIS A 72 11.12 -11.09 16.24
C HIS A 72 11.49 -10.68 14.82
N TRP A 73 12.32 -9.64 14.67
CA TRP A 73 12.78 -9.24 13.35
C TRP A 73 13.78 -10.26 12.79
N GLU A 74 13.37 -10.97 11.74
CA GLU A 74 14.19 -11.96 11.03
C GLU A 74 14.64 -11.49 9.63
N GLY A 75 14.21 -10.30 9.21
CA GLY A 75 14.40 -9.80 7.85
C GLY A 75 13.28 -10.23 6.89
N VAL A 76 13.47 -9.95 5.60
CA VAL A 76 12.48 -10.23 4.53
C VAL A 76 12.92 -11.35 3.57
N ALA A 77 14.16 -11.82 3.72
CA ALA A 77 14.75 -12.86 2.89
C ALA A 77 14.29 -14.24 3.36
N LEU A 78 14.01 -15.13 2.40
CA LEU A 78 13.61 -16.50 2.70
C LEU A 78 14.74 -17.27 3.38
N LYS A 79 14.40 -18.08 4.39
CA LYS A 79 15.34 -19.01 5.04
C LYS A 79 15.11 -20.40 4.46
N ASN A 80 16.12 -20.94 3.78
CA ASN A 80 16.04 -22.24 3.08
C ASN A 80 14.86 -22.32 2.09
N GLY A 81 14.54 -21.21 1.43
CA GLY A 81 13.42 -21.13 0.49
C GLY A 81 12.03 -21.06 1.14
N MET A 82 11.94 -21.04 2.46
CA MET A 82 10.69 -20.93 3.21
C MET A 82 10.57 -19.59 3.93
N LYS A 83 9.32 -19.16 4.14
CA LYS A 83 9.01 -18.05 5.04
C LYS A 83 8.77 -18.61 6.44
N THR A 84 9.37 -17.99 7.45
CA THR A 84 8.90 -18.13 8.84
C THR A 84 7.74 -17.15 9.06
N VAL A 85 6.95 -17.36 10.11
CA VAL A 85 5.86 -16.45 10.48
C VAL A 85 6.38 -15.01 10.65
N ASN A 86 7.51 -14.84 11.34
CA ASN A 86 8.14 -13.53 11.51
C ASN A 86 8.58 -12.87 10.18
N ILE A 87 9.03 -13.66 9.20
CA ILE A 87 9.38 -13.14 7.87
C ILE A 87 8.13 -12.74 7.10
N GLU A 88 7.05 -13.51 7.21
CA GLU A 88 5.76 -13.21 6.59
C GLU A 88 5.15 -11.92 7.15
N GLU A 89 4.99 -11.85 8.47
CA GLU A 89 4.52 -10.65 9.20
C GLU A 89 5.42 -9.44 8.90
N GLY A 90 6.74 -9.62 8.86
CA GLY A 90 7.69 -8.57 8.50
C GLY A 90 7.49 -8.04 7.07
N ARG A 91 7.24 -8.92 6.09
CA ARG A 91 6.99 -8.53 4.70
C ARG A 91 5.65 -7.80 4.56
N GLU A 92 4.63 -8.29 5.23
CA GLU A 92 3.29 -7.73 5.28
C GLU A 92 3.27 -6.34 5.93
N SER A 93 3.90 -6.21 7.10
CA SER A 93 4.09 -4.95 7.81
C SER A 93 4.79 -3.90 6.94
N LEU A 94 5.85 -4.30 6.23
CA LEU A 94 6.57 -3.40 5.32
C LEU A 94 5.77 -3.05 4.06
N GLY A 95 4.99 -4.00 3.53
CA GLY A 95 4.04 -3.75 2.44
C GLY A 95 3.01 -2.69 2.81
N LEU A 96 2.45 -2.79 4.02
CA LEU A 96 1.53 -1.80 4.58
C LEU A 96 2.19 -0.45 4.81
N ALA A 97 3.44 -0.42 5.34
CA ALA A 97 4.20 0.81 5.52
C ALA A 97 4.44 1.53 4.19
N MET A 98 4.80 0.79 3.13
CA MET A 98 5.00 1.34 1.79
C MET A 98 3.69 1.88 1.21
N GLY A 99 2.56 1.20 1.46
CA GLY A 99 1.23 1.70 1.16
C GLY A 99 0.93 3.04 1.85
N CYS A 100 1.18 3.13 3.16
CA CYS A 100 1.03 4.36 3.95
C CYS A 100 1.83 5.53 3.35
N VAL A 101 3.14 5.34 3.12
CA VAL A 101 4.01 6.38 2.54
C VAL A 101 3.50 6.83 1.17
N THR A 102 3.09 5.88 0.33
CA THR A 102 2.53 6.18 -1.00
C THR A 102 1.28 7.06 -0.90
N LEU A 103 0.36 6.70 0.00
CA LEU A 103 -0.88 7.44 0.22
C LEU A 103 -0.64 8.84 0.82
N LEU A 104 0.36 8.99 1.70
CA LEU A 104 0.77 10.31 2.22
C LEU A 104 1.32 11.19 1.09
N ILE A 105 2.19 10.66 0.23
CA ILE A 105 2.71 11.37 -0.94
C ILE A 105 1.55 11.83 -1.83
N TYR A 106 0.57 10.96 -2.11
CA TYR A 106 -0.61 11.32 -2.87
C TYR A 106 -1.43 12.43 -2.19
N GLY A 107 -1.71 12.30 -0.89
CA GLY A 107 -2.53 13.25 -0.13
C GLY A 107 -1.91 14.65 -0.08
N LEU A 108 -0.58 14.71 0.00
CA LEU A 108 0.19 15.96 -0.04
C LEU A 108 0.23 16.55 -1.46
N ALA A 109 0.44 15.72 -2.49
CA ALA A 109 0.66 16.18 -3.86
C ALA A 109 -0.63 16.47 -4.66
N VAL A 110 -1.75 15.81 -4.36
CA VAL A 110 -3.05 16.11 -4.98
C VAL A 110 -3.53 17.47 -4.48
N SER A 111 -3.86 18.40 -5.39
CA SER A 111 -4.48 19.68 -5.01
C SER A 111 -5.94 19.47 -4.63
N SER A 112 -6.42 20.08 -3.54
CA SER A 112 -7.85 20.08 -3.21
C SER A 112 -8.61 20.73 -4.36
N ARG A 113 -9.46 19.98 -5.08
CA ARG A 113 -10.52 20.62 -5.86
C ARG A 113 -11.44 21.29 -4.85
N ARG A 114 -11.37 22.62 -4.74
CA ARG A 114 -12.52 23.38 -4.27
C ARG A 114 -13.49 23.38 -5.43
N GLU A 115 -14.38 22.40 -5.50
CA GLU A 115 -15.61 22.63 -6.24
C GLU A 115 -16.41 23.62 -5.39
N VAL A 116 -16.17 24.90 -5.67
CA VAL A 116 -17.04 25.97 -5.20
C VAL A 116 -18.37 25.71 -5.88
N ILE A 117 -19.28 25.05 -5.19
CA ILE A 117 -20.69 25.03 -5.53
C ILE A 117 -21.12 26.50 -5.48
N ARG A 118 -21.33 27.10 -6.66
CA ARG A 118 -21.99 28.39 -6.86
C ARG A 118 -23.48 28.14 -7.05
#